data_AF-A0A4U1ELH3-F1
#
_entry.id   AF-A0A4U1ELH3-F1
#
_cell.length_a   1.000
_cell.length_b   1.000
_cell.length_c   1.000
_cell.angle_alpha   90.00
_cell.angle_beta   90.00
_cell.angle_gamma   90.00
#
_symmetry.space_group_name_H-M   'P 1'
#
loop_
_entity.id
_entity.type
_entity.pdbx_description
1 polymer ?
#
loop_
_entity_poly.entity_id
_entity_poly.type
_entity_poly.pdbx_seq_one_letter_code
_entity_poly.pdbx_strand_id
1 'polypeptide(L)'
;SPLSISVEELEDRVFLRCNASITWLEGTVGQLALGNKTMDLGRRNLDPRGVYVCNEADGQTSRTTTLQVYYRMCQNCVELDSATLAGIVITDIIATVLLALGVYCFAGHETGRLSRVADTQVLLGNDQLYQPLRDRNDAQYSRLGENWARNK
;
A
#
# COMPACT_ATOMS: atom_id res chain seq x y z
N SER A 1 9.85 -47.37 -20.97
CA SER A 1 9.18 -46.49 -19.99
C SER A 1 8.00 -45.81 -20.65
N PRO A 2 6.93 -45.42 -19.95
CA PRO A 2 5.84 -44.68 -20.58
C PRO A 2 6.33 -43.31 -21.07
N LEU A 3 5.92 -42.93 -22.29
CA LEU A 3 6.19 -41.63 -22.88
C LEU A 3 5.57 -40.53 -22.01
N SER A 4 6.43 -39.77 -21.32
CA SER A 4 6.03 -38.70 -20.42
C SER A 4 6.83 -37.45 -20.75
N ILE A 5 6.13 -36.32 -20.78
CA ILE A 5 6.70 -35.00 -20.92
C ILE A 5 6.51 -34.28 -19.59
N SER A 6 7.60 -33.78 -19.02
CA SER A 6 7.60 -33.05 -17.76
C SER A 6 8.02 -31.60 -17.98
N VAL A 7 7.48 -30.71 -17.14
CA VAL A 7 7.88 -29.30 -17.08
C VAL A 7 8.76 -29.13 -15.86
N GLU A 8 9.99 -28.67 -16.06
CA GLU A 8 10.96 -28.37 -15.01
C GLU A 8 11.17 -26.85 -14.97
N GLU A 9 10.95 -26.24 -13.80
CA GLU A 9 11.29 -24.84 -13.56
C GLU A 9 12.65 -24.80 -12.86
N LEU A 10 13.63 -24.15 -13.48
CA LEU A 10 14.94 -23.94 -12.90
C LEU A 10 15.26 -22.44 -12.93
N GLU A 11 15.46 -21.87 -11.74
CA GLU A 11 15.60 -20.43 -11.53
C GLU A 11 14.37 -19.65 -12.02
N ASP A 12 14.52 -18.88 -13.10
CA ASP A 12 13.48 -18.09 -13.77
C ASP A 12 13.21 -18.62 -15.19
N ARG A 13 13.63 -19.85 -15.50
CA ARG A 13 13.47 -20.46 -16.83
C ARG A 13 12.60 -21.70 -16.79
N VAL A 14 11.91 -21.94 -17.89
CA VAL A 14 11.00 -23.08 -18.06
C VAL A 14 11.60 -24.05 -19.07
N PHE A 15 11.81 -25.28 -18.64
CA PHE A 15 12.33 -26.36 -19.47
C PHE A 15 11.29 -27.45 -19.65
N LEU A 16 11.16 -27.95 -20.87
CA LEU A 16 10.42 -29.18 -21.15
C LEU A 16 11.41 -30.33 -21.25
N ARG A 17 11.10 -31.45 -20.63
CA ARG A 17 11.92 -32.65 -20.68
C ARG A 17 11.10 -33.84 -21.16
N CYS A 18 11.64 -34.55 -22.13
CA CYS A 18 11.09 -35.79 -22.61
C CYS A 18 12.18 -36.84 -22.84
N ASN A 19 11.83 -38.11 -22.72
CA ASN A 19 12.75 -39.20 -23.00
C ASN A 19 13.05 -39.36 -24.51
N ALA A 20 12.17 -38.85 -25.36
CA ALA A 20 12.27 -38.88 -26.81
C ALA A 20 12.38 -37.45 -27.40
N SER A 21 12.20 -37.29 -28.72
CA SER A 21 12.37 -36.00 -29.39
C SER A 21 11.17 -35.08 -29.17
N ILE A 22 11.44 -33.84 -28.74
CA ILE A 22 10.44 -32.79 -28.60
C ILE A 22 10.32 -32.03 -29.92
N THR A 23 9.08 -31.78 -30.34
CA THR A 23 8.72 -30.96 -31.49
C THR A 23 7.76 -29.85 -31.04
N TRP A 24 7.96 -28.65 -31.58
CA TRP A 24 7.08 -27.51 -31.36
C TRP A 24 6.01 -27.47 -32.46
N LEU A 25 4.75 -27.26 -32.07
CA LEU A 25 3.63 -27.08 -33.01
C LEU A 25 3.23 -25.61 -33.13
N GLU A 26 3.01 -24.95 -31.99
CA GLU A 26 2.45 -23.60 -31.95
C GLU A 26 2.92 -22.85 -30.70
N GLY A 27 2.99 -21.52 -30.79
CA GLY A 27 3.30 -20.62 -29.67
C GLY A 27 4.78 -20.25 -29.59
N THR A 28 5.31 -20.16 -28.38
CA THR A 28 6.69 -19.76 -28.09
C THR A 28 7.69 -20.72 -28.70
N VAL A 29 8.59 -20.20 -29.52
CA VAL A 29 9.68 -20.99 -30.11
C VAL A 29 10.77 -21.17 -29.05
N GLY A 30 10.91 -22.39 -28.55
CA GLY A 30 11.97 -22.76 -27.61
C GLY A 30 13.29 -23.10 -28.30
N GLN A 31 14.36 -23.17 -27.53
CA GLN A 31 15.66 -23.68 -27.97
C GLN A 31 15.82 -25.14 -27.57
N LEU A 32 16.07 -26.01 -28.54
CA LEU A 32 16.39 -27.42 -28.28
C LEU A 32 17.76 -27.51 -27.61
N ALA A 33 17.78 -28.13 -26.43
CA ALA A 33 18.99 -28.44 -25.69
C ALA A 33 19.15 -29.97 -25.58
N LEU A 34 20.39 -30.41 -25.33
CA LEU A 34 20.73 -31.78 -24.96
C LEU A 34 20.09 -32.88 -25.85
N GLY A 35 20.53 -32.98 -27.10
CA GLY A 35 20.16 -34.10 -27.99
C GLY A 35 18.66 -34.19 -28.32
N ASN A 36 17.97 -33.05 -28.40
CA ASN A 36 16.53 -32.90 -28.69
C ASN A 36 15.57 -33.47 -27.62
N LYS A 37 16.08 -33.77 -26.42
CA LYS A 37 15.30 -34.29 -25.29
C LYS A 37 14.84 -33.20 -24.33
N THR A 38 15.51 -32.06 -24.34
CA THR A 38 15.12 -30.89 -23.54
C THR A 38 14.85 -29.68 -24.44
N MET A 39 13.88 -28.86 -24.06
CA MET A 39 13.54 -27.62 -24.74
C MET A 39 13.49 -26.48 -23.72
N ASP A 40 14.31 -25.45 -23.91
CA ASP A 40 14.26 -24.21 -23.12
C ASP A 40 13.20 -23.28 -23.73
N LEU A 41 12.16 -22.94 -22.99
CA LEU A 41 11.11 -22.01 -23.40
C LEU A 41 11.45 -20.55 -23.06
N GLY A 42 12.61 -20.32 -22.46
CA GLY A 42 13.07 -19.02 -22.00
C GLY A 42 12.57 -18.70 -20.59
N ARG A 43 12.51 -17.40 -20.31
CA ARG A 43 12.15 -16.92 -18.98
C ARG A 43 10.65 -17.06 -18.71
N ARG A 44 10.32 -17.41 -17.48
CA ARG A 44 8.95 -17.61 -16.99
C ARG A 44 8.13 -16.32 -17.05
N ASN A 45 8.78 -15.17 -16.83
CA ASN A 45 8.17 -13.84 -16.87
C ASN A 45 7.80 -13.31 -18.27
N LEU A 46 8.23 -13.99 -19.33
CA LEU A 46 7.86 -13.67 -20.71
C LEU A 46 6.59 -14.42 -21.17
N ASP A 47 5.91 -15.09 -20.24
CA ASP A 47 4.69 -15.86 -20.49
C ASP A 47 4.84 -16.86 -21.64
N PRO A 48 5.76 -17.85 -21.54
CA PRO A 48 5.89 -18.87 -22.55
C PRO A 48 4.59 -19.68 -22.66
N ARG A 49 4.04 -19.74 -23.87
CA ARG A 49 2.77 -20.40 -24.18
C ARG A 49 2.91 -21.17 -25.47
N GLY A 50 2.37 -22.39 -25.55
CA GLY A 50 2.44 -23.14 -26.79
C GLY A 50 2.05 -24.60 -26.64
N VAL A 51 2.02 -25.30 -27.76
CA VAL A 51 1.74 -26.73 -27.83
C VAL A 51 2.98 -27.45 -28.32
N TYR A 52 3.40 -28.43 -27.53
CA TYR A 52 4.62 -29.21 -27.77
C TYR A 52 4.27 -30.68 -27.83
N VAL A 53 4.93 -31.42 -28.70
CA VAL A 53 4.71 -32.84 -28.89
C VAL A 53 6.01 -33.59 -28.65
N CYS A 54 5.95 -34.59 -27.79
CA CYS A 54 7.02 -35.56 -27.69
C CYS A 54 6.68 -36.80 -28.52
N ASN A 55 7.56 -37.14 -29.45
CA ASN A 55 7.41 -38.30 -30.33
C ASN A 55 8.45 -39.35 -29.99
N GLU A 56 8.01 -40.57 -29.69
CA GLU A 56 8.88 -41.74 -29.54
C GLU A 56 8.80 -42.58 -30.82
N ALA A 57 9.93 -42.70 -31.51
CA ALA A 57 10.09 -43.58 -32.66
C ALA A 57 10.58 -44.95 -32.17
N ASP A 58 9.66 -45.76 -31.64
CA ASP A 58 9.90 -47.20 -31.45
C ASP A 58 9.33 -47.94 -32.66
N GLY A 59 10.12 -48.84 -33.25
CA GLY A 59 10.06 -49.30 -34.65
C GLY A 59 8.78 -49.97 -35.16
N GLN A 60 7.65 -49.89 -34.44
CA GLN A 60 6.35 -50.39 -34.88
C GLN A 60 5.12 -49.57 -34.42
N THR A 61 5.24 -48.65 -33.44
CA THR A 61 4.13 -47.77 -33.03
C THR A 61 4.64 -46.41 -32.58
N SER A 62 4.34 -45.35 -33.34
CA SER A 62 4.65 -43.98 -32.95
C SER A 62 3.72 -43.54 -31.83
N ARG A 63 4.20 -43.54 -30.59
CA ARG A 63 3.48 -42.90 -29.48
C ARG A 63 3.83 -41.42 -29.48
N THR A 64 2.80 -40.58 -29.45
CA THR A 64 2.93 -39.13 -29.46
C THR A 64 2.16 -38.56 -28.28
N THR A 65 2.83 -37.79 -27.43
CA THR A 65 2.20 -37.12 -26.29
C THR A 65 2.27 -35.61 -26.50
N THR A 66 1.11 -34.95 -26.48
CA THR A 66 0.95 -33.50 -26.63
C THR A 66 0.85 -32.84 -25.25
N LEU A 67 1.57 -31.73 -25.05
CA LEU A 67 1.48 -30.88 -23.86
C LEU A 67 1.20 -29.44 -24.29
N GLN A 68 0.18 -28.83 -23.70
CA GLN A 68 -0.07 -27.40 -23.83
C GLN A 68 0.49 -26.67 -22.61
N VAL A 69 1.46 -25.81 -22.85
CA VAL A 69 2.06 -24.95 -21.83
C VAL A 69 1.35 -23.60 -21.85
N TYR A 70 0.93 -23.14 -20.68
CA TYR A 70 0.26 -21.86 -20.53
C TYR A 70 0.76 -21.13 -19.28
N TYR A 71 1.79 -20.28 -19.43
CA TYR A 71 2.22 -19.37 -18.38
C TYR A 71 1.49 -18.04 -18.46
N ARG A 72 1.07 -17.54 -17.29
CA ARG A 72 0.54 -16.20 -17.10
C ARG A 72 1.17 -15.60 -15.85
N MET A 73 2.27 -14.90 -16.04
CA MET A 73 2.89 -14.06 -15.05
C MET A 73 2.24 -12.69 -15.08
N CYS A 74 1.86 -12.22 -13.90
CA CYS A 74 1.59 -10.80 -13.76
C CYS A 74 2.91 -10.06 -13.56
N GLN A 75 3.22 -9.11 -14.43
CA GLN A 75 4.33 -8.19 -14.20
C GLN A 75 4.09 -7.25 -13.00
N ASN A 76 2.83 -7.11 -12.56
CA ASN A 76 2.42 -6.16 -11.52
C ASN A 76 1.48 -6.76 -10.46
N CYS A 77 1.42 -8.09 -10.31
CA CYS A 77 0.69 -8.68 -9.20
C CYS A 77 1.57 -8.60 -7.95
N VAL A 78 1.07 -7.91 -6.94
CA VAL A 78 1.65 -7.95 -5.59
C VAL A 78 0.93 -9.05 -4.84
N GLU A 79 1.68 -10.01 -4.32
CA GLU A 79 1.13 -10.99 -3.39
C GLU A 79 0.83 -10.25 -2.08
N LEU A 80 -0.46 -10.03 -1.79
CA LEU A 80 -0.88 -9.45 -0.53
C LEU A 80 -1.06 -10.56 0.49
N ASP A 81 -0.08 -10.72 1.37
CA ASP A 81 -0.26 -11.50 2.58
C ASP A 81 -1.14 -10.75 3.59
N SER A 82 -1.83 -11.51 4.45
CA SER A 82 -2.67 -10.96 5.51
C SER A 82 -1.88 -10.04 6.45
N ALA A 83 -0.60 -10.36 6.71
CA ALA A 83 0.27 -9.50 7.51
C ALA A 83 0.61 -8.18 6.82
N THR A 84 0.87 -8.20 5.50
CA THR A 84 1.13 -6.99 4.71
C THR A 84 -0.09 -6.08 4.67
N LEU A 85 -1.28 -6.64 4.43
CA LEU A 85 -2.53 -5.90 4.42
C LEU A 85 -2.83 -5.29 5.81
N ALA A 86 -2.68 -6.06 6.88
CA ALA A 86 -2.84 -5.57 8.24
C ALA A 86 -1.83 -4.45 8.55
N GLY A 87 -0.57 -4.61 8.12
CA GLY A 87 0.47 -3.60 8.26
C GLY A 87 0.09 -2.27 7.60
N ILE A 88 -0.39 -2.32 6.36
CA ILE A 88 -0.84 -1.13 5.62
C ILE A 88 -1.99 -0.43 6.34
N VAL A 89 -2.97 -1.18 6.84
CA VAL A 89 -4.12 -0.60 7.56
C VAL A 89 -3.68 0.04 8.88
N ILE A 90 -2.83 -0.64 9.65
CA ILE A 90 -2.35 -0.11 10.94
C ILE A 90 -1.51 1.15 10.75
N THR A 91 -0.61 1.17 9.76
CA THR A 91 0.23 2.35 9.50
C THR A 91 -0.60 3.54 9.02
N ASP A 92 -1.63 3.31 8.20
CA ASP A 92 -2.56 4.35 7.76
C ASP A 92 -3.33 4.97 8.93
N ILE A 93 -3.85 4.13 9.85
CA ILE A 93 -4.52 4.61 11.07
C ILE A 93 -3.56 5.47 11.91
N ILE A 94 -2.34 5.00 12.16
CA ILE A 94 -1.35 5.74 12.96
C ILE A 94 -1.01 7.09 12.29
N ALA A 95 -0.76 7.08 10.97
CA ALA A 95 -0.46 8.29 10.22
C ALA A 95 -1.62 9.31 10.31
N THR A 96 -2.85 8.83 10.15
CA THR A 96 -4.04 9.68 10.23
C THR A 96 -4.22 10.29 11.63
N VAL A 97 -4.00 9.52 12.69
CA VAL A 97 -4.05 10.01 14.08
C VAL A 97 -2.97 11.06 14.34
N LEU A 98 -1.75 10.84 13.87
CA LEU A 98 -0.66 11.81 14.03
C LEU A 98 -0.95 13.12 13.29
N LEU A 99 -1.49 13.03 12.06
CA LEU A 99 -1.91 14.20 11.31
C LEU A 99 -3.05 14.95 12.02
N ALA A 100 -4.04 14.22 12.54
CA ALA A 100 -5.15 14.81 13.30
C ALA A 100 -4.68 15.53 14.57
N LEU A 101 -3.77 14.92 15.34
CA LEU A 101 -3.16 15.54 16.51
C LEU A 101 -2.32 16.76 16.13
N GLY A 102 -1.57 16.70 15.03
CA GLY A 102 -0.81 17.82 14.51
C GLY A 102 -1.70 19.03 14.21
N VAL A 103 -2.79 18.82 13.48
CA VAL A 103 -3.77 19.87 13.17
C VAL A 103 -4.46 20.38 14.44
N TYR A 104 -4.87 19.48 15.33
CA TYR A 104 -5.52 19.84 16.58
C TYR A 104 -4.63 20.70 17.48
N CYS A 105 -3.36 20.32 17.65
CA CYS A 105 -2.38 21.07 18.42
C CYS A 105 -2.04 22.41 17.75
N PHE A 106 -1.94 22.44 16.41
CA PHE A 106 -1.68 23.67 15.65
C PHE A 106 -2.81 24.69 15.81
N ALA A 107 -4.06 24.28 15.60
CA ALA A 107 -5.23 25.13 15.83
C ALA A 107 -5.43 25.50 17.31
N GLY A 108 -5.09 24.58 18.23
CA GLY A 108 -5.19 24.81 19.67
C GLY A 108 -4.18 25.83 20.21
N HIS A 109 -3.00 25.96 19.59
CA HIS A 109 -1.97 26.90 20.04
C HIS A 109 -2.43 28.37 19.96
N GLU A 110 -3.23 28.70 18.94
CA GLU A 110 -3.80 30.04 18.74
C GLU A 110 -4.97 30.35 19.71
N THR A 111 -5.56 29.34 20.37
CA THR A 111 -6.88 29.45 21.04
C THR A 111 -6.88 29.35 22.57
N GLY A 112 -5.73 29.50 23.26
CA GLY A 112 -5.78 29.88 24.69
C GLY A 112 -4.86 29.14 25.66
N ARG A 113 -3.55 29.30 25.52
CA ARG A 113 -2.65 29.45 26.68
C ARG A 113 -1.75 30.66 26.48
N LEU A 114 -2.35 31.83 26.46
CA LEU A 114 -1.67 33.00 27.00
C LEU A 114 -1.40 32.67 28.47
N SER A 115 -0.13 32.74 28.85
CA SER A 115 0.38 32.45 30.18
C SER A 115 -0.25 33.38 31.22
N ARG A 116 -1.50 33.11 31.60
CA ARG A 116 -2.25 33.93 32.57
C ARG A 116 -1.60 33.92 33.97
N VAL A 117 -0.65 33.04 34.23
CA VAL A 117 0.04 32.94 35.52
C VAL A 117 1.43 33.61 35.50
N ALA A 118 2.14 33.63 34.37
CA ALA A 118 3.46 34.27 34.31
C ALA A 118 3.36 35.78 34.04
N ASP A 119 2.46 36.22 33.15
CA ASP A 119 2.34 37.65 32.81
C ASP A 119 1.70 38.48 33.93
N THR A 120 0.86 37.87 34.78
CA THR A 120 0.33 38.58 35.95
C THR A 120 1.43 38.87 36.97
N GLN A 121 2.41 37.99 37.14
CA GLN A 121 3.47 38.20 38.14
C GLN A 121 4.47 39.28 37.70
N VAL A 122 4.68 39.44 36.39
CA VAL A 122 5.54 40.51 35.84
C VAL A 122 4.81 41.86 35.82
N LEU A 123 3.49 41.88 35.60
CA LEU A 123 2.69 43.12 35.62
C LEU A 123 2.35 43.61 37.04
N LEU A 124 2.13 42.71 38.01
CA LEU A 124 1.82 43.07 39.40
C LEU A 124 3.04 43.56 40.20
N GLY A 125 4.26 43.36 39.70
CA GLY A 125 5.49 43.85 40.34
C GLY A 125 5.63 45.38 40.31
N ASN A 126 4.82 46.08 39.50
CA ASN A 126 4.90 47.53 39.29
C ASN A 126 3.67 48.30 39.83
N ASP A 127 2.76 47.63 40.52
CA ASP A 127 1.50 48.22 41.01
C ASP A 127 1.66 49.21 42.19
N GLN A 128 2.89 49.47 42.65
CA GLN A 128 3.12 50.51 43.67
C GLN A 128 3.25 51.93 43.08
N LEU A 129 3.19 52.11 41.75
CA LEU A 129 3.34 53.44 41.13
C LEU A 129 2.05 54.05 40.58
N TYR A 130 0.94 53.31 40.50
CA TYR A 130 -0.34 53.87 40.09
C TYR A 130 -1.22 54.19 41.30
N GLN A 131 -1.57 55.47 41.39
CA GLN A 131 -2.43 56.00 42.42
C GLN A 131 -3.79 55.26 42.42
N PRO A 132 -4.26 54.76 43.58
CA PRO A 132 -5.53 54.06 43.64
C PRO A 132 -6.66 55.00 43.21
N LEU A 133 -7.46 54.56 42.24
CA LEU A 133 -8.66 55.26 41.80
C LEU A 133 -9.59 55.41 43.01
N ARG A 134 -9.75 56.66 43.45
CA ARG A 134 -10.66 57.03 44.54
C ARG A 134 -12.08 56.68 44.13
N ASP A 135 -12.81 56.08 45.05
CA ASP A 135 -14.20 55.64 44.90
C ASP A 135 -15.05 56.73 44.23
N ARG A 136 -15.55 56.42 43.03
CA ARG A 136 -16.25 57.37 42.17
C ARG A 136 -17.74 57.29 42.52
N ASN A 137 -18.25 58.36 43.14
CA ASN A 137 -19.64 58.52 43.54
C ASN A 137 -20.63 58.13 42.40
N ASP A 138 -21.32 57.00 42.57
CA ASP A 138 -22.28 56.38 41.64
C ASP A 138 -23.63 57.11 41.56
N ALA A 139 -23.65 58.40 41.20
CA ALA A 139 -24.87 59.20 41.38
C ALA A 139 -25.57 59.74 40.12
N GLN A 140 -25.00 59.74 38.90
CA GLN A 140 -25.67 60.48 37.81
C GLN A 140 -25.75 59.90 36.39
N TYR A 141 -25.08 58.80 36.05
CA TYR A 141 -25.14 58.27 34.67
C TYR A 141 -25.60 56.81 34.55
N SER A 142 -25.83 56.11 35.67
CA SER A 142 -26.20 54.68 35.67
C SER A 142 -27.70 54.40 35.43
N ARG A 143 -28.52 55.41 35.09
CA ARG A 143 -29.99 55.28 34.97
C ARG A 143 -30.55 55.53 33.56
N LEU A 144 -29.70 55.68 32.55
CA LEU A 144 -30.15 55.87 31.18
C LEU A 144 -30.20 54.52 30.45
N GLY A 145 -31.30 53.79 30.64
CA GLY A 145 -31.55 52.55 29.88
C GLY A 145 -32.74 51.71 30.33
N GLU A 146 -33.70 52.26 31.08
CA GLU A 146 -34.80 51.47 31.67
C GLU A 146 -36.16 51.83 31.06
N ASN A 147 -36.37 51.42 29.80
CA ASN A 147 -37.69 51.49 29.17
C ASN A 147 -37.77 50.66 27.88
N TRP A 148 -38.02 49.35 28.02
CA TRP A 148 -38.76 48.58 27.01
C TRP A 148 -39.94 47.89 27.69
N ALA A 149 -41.13 48.44 27.46
CA ALA A 149 -42.40 47.89 27.91
C ALA A 149 -42.74 46.63 27.09
N ARG A 150 -43.01 45.50 27.76
CA ARG A 150 -43.58 44.30 27.14
C ARG A 150 -45.05 44.23 27.52
N ASN A 151 -45.93 44.47 26.54
CA ASN A 151 -47.38 44.43 26.71
C ASN A 151 -47.91 42.99 26.59
N LYS A 152 -48.71 42.65 27.60
CA LYS A 152 -49.76 41.62 27.79
C LYS A 152 -49.55 40.19 27.28
#